data_AF-A0A258VBH7-F1
#
_entry.id   AF-A0A258VBH7-F1
#
_cell.length_a   1.000
_cell.length_b   1.000
_cell.length_c   1.000
_cell.angle_alpha   90.00
_cell.angle_beta   90.00
_cell.angle_gamma   90.00
#
_symmetry.space_group_name_H-M   'P 1'
#
loop_
_entity.id
_entity.type
_entity.pdbx_description
1 polymer ?
#
loop_
_entity_poly.entity_id
_entity_poly.type
_entity_poly.pdbx_seq_one_letter_code
_entity_poly.pdbx_strand_id
1 'polypeptide(L)'
;MPQTYNLVLPILIVKSMSLTPRDIQRRIEVAEIFARGCITSAADYGAAATIYQHGDTADHAYQTFLWSKRGVDLGDPTQKWWLAAGLDRYLVRTGQKQLFATQFSKHGQDSCWCMEQVEETFSDMRRVEFSKKNLNQALDFLKELNKNMPSCGDIRYCTTDLKSSPAGTVPGFW
;
A
#
# COMPACT_ATOMS: atom_id res chain seq x y z
N MET A 1 -8.85 -22.45 -22.01
CA MET A 1 -7.44 -22.02 -22.04
C MET A 1 -7.26 -20.97 -20.96
N PRO A 2 -6.51 -21.22 -19.88
CA PRO A 2 -6.35 -20.23 -18.83
C PRO A 2 -5.35 -19.17 -19.29
N GLN A 3 -5.83 -17.93 -19.43
CA GLN A 3 -4.98 -16.77 -19.67
C GLN A 3 -4.11 -16.54 -18.43
N THR A 4 -2.80 -16.61 -18.62
CA THR A 4 -1.82 -16.24 -17.61
C THR A 4 -1.83 -14.72 -17.44
N TYR A 5 -2.53 -14.24 -16.41
CA TYR A 5 -2.40 -12.86 -15.97
C TYR A 5 -1.02 -12.67 -15.34
N ASN A 6 -0.08 -12.13 -16.12
CA ASN A 6 1.15 -11.57 -15.59
C ASN A 6 0.78 -10.42 -14.66
N LEU A 7 0.69 -10.69 -13.36
CA LEU A 7 0.57 -9.70 -12.29
C LEU A 7 1.86 -8.90 -12.22
N VAL A 8 2.01 -7.93 -13.13
CA VAL A 8 2.89 -6.79 -12.91
C VAL A 8 2.29 -6.07 -11.71
N LEU A 9 2.95 -6.17 -10.55
CA LEU A 9 2.56 -5.47 -9.33
C LEU A 9 2.34 -4.00 -9.69
N PRO A 10 1.11 -3.46 -9.55
CA PRO A 10 0.88 -2.06 -9.83
C PRO A 10 1.68 -1.25 -8.81
N ILE A 11 2.71 -0.57 -9.29
CA ILE A 11 3.52 0.34 -8.48
C ILE A 11 2.56 1.38 -7.90
N LEU A 12 2.38 1.39 -6.59
CA LEU A 12 1.68 2.47 -5.90
C LEU A 12 2.62 3.69 -5.82
N ILE A 13 2.73 4.34 -6.97
CA ILE A 13 3.26 5.68 -7.14
C ILE A 13 2.32 6.61 -6.35
N VAL A 14 2.77 7.16 -5.20
CA VAL A 14 2.09 8.29 -4.56
C VAL A 14 2.36 9.53 -5.42
N LYS A 15 1.78 9.53 -6.61
CA LYS A 15 1.45 10.76 -7.33
C LYS A 15 0.26 11.34 -6.57
N SER A 16 0.17 12.65 -6.43
CA SER A 16 -1.10 13.31 -6.12
C SER A 16 -2.08 13.05 -7.26
N MET A 17 -2.59 11.82 -7.35
CA MET A 17 -3.62 11.47 -8.30
C MET A 17 -4.89 12.05 -7.71
N SER A 18 -5.32 13.19 -8.26
CA SER A 18 -6.60 13.76 -7.91
C SER A 18 -7.66 12.66 -8.07
N LEU A 19 -8.45 12.48 -7.02
CA LEU A 19 -9.58 11.56 -7.07
C LEU A 19 -10.44 11.89 -8.27
N THR A 20 -10.67 10.91 -9.14
CA THR A 20 -11.62 11.13 -10.23
C THR A 20 -13.05 10.99 -9.69
N PRO A 21 -14.04 11.67 -10.30
CA PRO A 21 -15.45 11.43 -9.98
C PRO A 21 -15.83 9.95 -10.08
N ARG A 22 -15.16 9.21 -10.98
CA ARG A 22 -15.34 7.77 -11.15
C ARG A 22 -14.85 6.96 -9.94
N ASP A 23 -13.76 7.37 -9.30
CA ASP A 23 -13.25 6.68 -8.10
C ASP A 23 -14.19 6.89 -6.91
N ILE A 24 -14.75 8.09 -6.78
CA ILE A 24 -15.77 8.40 -5.76
C ILE A 24 -17.01 7.53 -5.99
N GLN A 25 -17.55 7.54 -7.21
CA GLN A 25 -18.75 6.79 -7.55
C GLN A 25 -18.59 5.28 -7.31
N ARG A 26 -17.45 4.70 -7.72
CA ARG A 26 -17.15 3.28 -7.47
C ARG A 26 -17.07 2.94 -5.99
N ARG A 27 -16.53 3.82 -5.14
CA ARG A 27 -16.50 3.58 -3.69
C ARG A 27 -17.89 3.58 -3.08
N ILE A 28 -18.77 4.48 -3.53
CA ILE A 28 -20.18 4.53 -3.11
C ILE A 28 -20.87 3.21 -3.48
N GLU A 29 -20.74 2.77 -4.73
CA GLU A 29 -21.33 1.50 -5.20
C GLU A 29 -20.83 0.29 -4.38
N VAL A 30 -19.53 0.21 -4.11
CA VAL A 30 -18.98 -0.86 -3.26
C VAL A 30 -19.53 -0.80 -1.83
N ALA A 31 -19.69 0.40 -1.26
CA ALA A 31 -20.28 0.56 0.07
C ALA A 31 -21.73 0.07 0.10
N GLU A 32 -22.53 0.34 -0.94
CA GLU A 32 -23.90 -0.16 -1.07
C GLU A 32 -23.97 -1.69 -1.26
N ILE A 33 -23.05 -2.26 -2.04
CA ILE A 33 -22.91 -3.72 -2.19
C ILE A 33 -22.56 -4.37 -0.84
N PHE A 34 -21.63 -3.76 -0.09
CA PHE A 34 -21.27 -4.21 1.25
C PHE A 34 -22.45 -4.13 2.22
N ALA A 35 -23.19 -3.02 2.24
CA ALA A 35 -24.35 -2.82 3.11
C ALA A 35 -25.47 -3.84 2.87
N ARG A 36 -25.58 -4.37 1.64
CA ARG A 36 -26.52 -5.45 1.29
C ARG A 36 -25.98 -6.85 1.61
N GLY A 37 -24.78 -6.98 2.17
CA GLY A 37 -24.14 -8.25 2.48
C GLY A 37 -23.65 -9.03 1.27
N CYS A 38 -23.43 -8.37 0.13
CA CYS A 38 -23.09 -9.03 -1.13
C CYS A 38 -21.58 -9.28 -1.33
N ILE A 39 -20.70 -8.73 -0.49
CA ILE A 39 -19.26 -9.02 -0.52
C ILE A 39 -18.99 -10.26 0.32
N THR A 40 -18.83 -11.42 -0.34
CA THR A 40 -18.82 -12.72 0.36
C THR A 40 -17.62 -13.59 0.04
N SER A 41 -17.07 -13.47 -1.17
CA SER A 41 -15.94 -14.28 -1.63
C SER A 41 -14.60 -13.53 -1.53
N ALA A 42 -13.49 -14.27 -1.54
CA ALA A 42 -12.15 -13.68 -1.56
C ALA A 42 -11.97 -12.70 -2.73
N ALA A 43 -12.55 -13.02 -3.90
CA ALA A 43 -12.53 -12.17 -5.09
C ALA A 43 -13.30 -10.86 -4.88
N ASP A 44 -14.47 -10.90 -4.23
CA ASP A 44 -15.25 -9.70 -3.94
C ASP A 44 -14.46 -8.75 -3.03
N TYR A 45 -13.83 -9.29 -1.98
CA TYR A 45 -12.99 -8.52 -1.08
C TYR A 45 -11.77 -7.92 -1.80
N GLY A 46 -11.11 -8.68 -2.69
CA GLY A 46 -10.00 -8.17 -3.48
C GLY A 46 -10.41 -7.06 -4.47
N ALA A 47 -11.57 -7.20 -5.11
CA ALA A 47 -12.13 -6.17 -5.99
C ALA A 47 -12.47 -4.89 -5.20
N ALA A 48 -13.10 -5.04 -4.04
CA ALA A 48 -13.40 -3.94 -3.14
C ALA A 48 -12.10 -3.22 -2.68
N ALA A 49 -11.10 -3.99 -2.22
CA ALA A 49 -9.80 -3.46 -1.79
C ALA A 49 -9.13 -2.59 -2.84
N THR A 50 -9.17 -3.04 -4.10
CA THR A 50 -8.62 -2.30 -5.24
C THR A 50 -9.32 -0.95 -5.44
N ILE A 51 -10.65 -0.89 -5.27
CA ILE A 51 -11.41 0.36 -5.40
C ILE A 51 -11.08 1.33 -4.27
N TYR A 52 -11.03 0.86 -3.02
CA TYR A 52 -10.74 1.73 -1.88
C TYR A 52 -9.28 2.19 -1.81
N GLN A 53 -8.38 1.44 -2.44
CA GLN A 53 -6.97 1.81 -2.49
C GLN A 53 -6.74 3.10 -3.29
N HIS A 54 -7.70 3.50 -4.13
CA HIS A 54 -7.70 4.77 -4.83
C HIS A 54 -8.34 5.91 -4.03
N GLY A 55 -8.68 5.68 -2.76
CA GLY A 55 -9.20 6.71 -1.84
C GLY A 55 -8.12 7.67 -1.32
N ASP A 56 -8.58 8.83 -0.87
CA ASP A 56 -7.78 9.96 -0.41
C ASP A 56 -7.62 10.07 1.12
N THR A 57 -8.48 9.44 1.91
CA THR A 57 -8.43 9.48 3.38
C THR A 57 -7.64 8.32 3.99
N ALA A 58 -7.19 8.47 5.24
CA ALA A 58 -6.58 7.37 6.00
C ALA A 58 -7.56 6.18 6.13
N ASP A 59 -8.84 6.46 6.37
CA ASP A 59 -9.88 5.44 6.52
C ASP A 59 -10.05 4.59 5.26
N HIS A 60 -9.98 5.20 4.07
CA HIS A 60 -10.02 4.43 2.82
C HIS A 60 -8.83 3.46 2.71
N ALA A 61 -7.64 3.89 3.12
CA ALA A 61 -6.45 3.03 3.12
C ALA A 61 -6.57 1.89 4.16
N TYR A 62 -7.12 2.19 5.34
CA TYR A 62 -7.38 1.18 6.35
C TYR A 62 -8.43 0.16 5.89
N GLN A 63 -9.47 0.62 5.19
CA GLN A 63 -10.48 -0.26 4.62
C GLN A 63 -9.91 -1.17 3.54
N THR A 64 -8.96 -0.69 2.71
CA THR A 64 -8.18 -1.57 1.82
C THR A 64 -7.47 -2.67 2.58
N PHE A 65 -6.78 -2.33 3.68
CA PHE A 65 -6.13 -3.32 4.54
C PHE A 65 -7.14 -4.38 5.05
N LEU A 66 -8.28 -3.95 5.59
CA LEU A 66 -9.29 -4.86 6.12
C LEU A 66 -9.86 -5.81 5.05
N TRP A 67 -10.17 -5.29 3.87
CA TRP A 67 -10.70 -6.13 2.78
C TRP A 67 -9.66 -7.07 2.22
N SER A 68 -8.44 -6.61 1.96
CA SER A 68 -7.35 -7.50 1.52
C SER A 68 -7.05 -8.56 2.57
N LYS A 69 -7.04 -8.21 3.86
CA LYS A 69 -6.91 -9.19 4.96
C LYS A 69 -8.01 -10.24 4.89
N ARG A 70 -9.27 -9.83 4.72
CA ARG A 70 -10.38 -10.79 4.60
C ARG A 70 -10.23 -11.69 3.37
N GLY A 71 -9.75 -11.16 2.24
CA GLY A 71 -9.42 -11.94 1.05
C GLY A 71 -8.34 -13.00 1.32
N VAL A 72 -7.25 -12.62 2.01
CA VAL A 72 -6.21 -13.55 2.45
C VAL A 72 -6.77 -14.63 3.38
N ASP A 73 -7.57 -14.23 4.39
CA ASP A 73 -8.20 -15.16 5.34
C ASP A 73 -9.13 -16.17 4.63
N LEU A 74 -9.72 -15.77 3.50
CA LEU A 74 -10.55 -16.62 2.62
C LEU A 74 -9.74 -17.43 1.59
N GLY A 75 -8.41 -17.36 1.63
CA GLY A 75 -7.52 -18.19 0.82
C GLY A 75 -7.00 -17.55 -0.47
N ASP A 76 -7.14 -16.23 -0.66
CA ASP A 76 -6.51 -15.51 -1.77
C ASP A 76 -5.16 -14.87 -1.35
N PRO A 77 -4.01 -15.55 -1.54
CA PRO A 77 -2.71 -15.02 -1.19
C PRO A 77 -2.28 -13.84 -2.09
N THR A 78 -2.95 -13.61 -3.23
CA THR A 78 -2.60 -12.48 -4.10
C THR A 78 -2.92 -11.13 -3.45
N GLN A 79 -3.79 -11.11 -2.43
CA GLN A 79 -4.14 -9.92 -1.66
C GLN A 79 -3.07 -9.50 -0.63
N LYS A 80 -2.05 -10.32 -0.37
CA LYS A 80 -1.02 -9.99 0.65
C LYS A 80 -0.33 -8.66 0.39
N TRP A 81 -0.07 -8.33 -0.88
CA TRP A 81 0.57 -7.07 -1.23
C TRP A 81 -0.35 -5.87 -0.98
N TRP A 82 -1.64 -5.97 -1.33
CA TRP A 82 -2.62 -4.91 -1.08
C TRP A 82 -2.88 -4.70 0.41
N LEU A 83 -2.84 -5.77 1.20
CA LEU A 83 -2.89 -5.71 2.65
C LEU A 83 -1.74 -4.87 3.20
N ALA A 84 -0.50 -5.21 2.84
CA ALA A 84 0.69 -4.46 3.25
C ALA A 84 0.63 -3.00 2.80
N ALA A 85 0.28 -2.76 1.54
CA ALA A 85 0.24 -1.43 0.97
C ALA A 85 -0.89 -0.55 1.52
N GLY A 86 -2.05 -1.13 1.85
CA GLY A 86 -3.14 -0.42 2.52
C GLY A 86 -2.75 -0.02 3.94
N LEU A 87 -2.11 -0.92 4.69
CA LEU A 87 -1.69 -0.65 6.06
C LEU A 87 -0.58 0.40 6.14
N ASP A 88 0.46 0.27 5.32
CA ASP A 88 1.55 1.27 5.29
C ASP A 88 1.02 2.66 4.94
N ARG A 89 0.08 2.73 3.99
CA ARG A 89 -0.55 4.00 3.62
C ARG A 89 -1.37 4.58 4.76
N TYR A 90 -2.12 3.75 5.48
CA TYR A 90 -2.84 4.19 6.67
C TYR A 90 -1.88 4.76 7.73
N LEU A 91 -0.78 4.07 8.01
CA LEU A 91 0.24 4.52 8.97
C LEU A 91 0.85 5.85 8.54
N VAL A 92 1.32 5.96 7.29
CA VAL A 92 1.91 7.21 6.78
C VAL A 92 0.91 8.37 6.85
N ARG A 93 -0.35 8.15 6.41
CA ARG A 93 -1.40 9.19 6.46
C ARG A 93 -1.78 9.59 7.88
N THR A 94 -1.54 8.73 8.86
CA THR A 94 -1.76 9.01 10.29
C THR A 94 -0.49 9.47 11.03
N GLY A 95 0.59 9.75 10.29
CA GLY A 95 1.84 10.30 10.85
C GLY A 95 2.75 9.27 11.51
N GLN A 96 2.67 8.01 11.08
CA GLN A 96 3.41 6.88 11.63
C GLN A 96 4.29 6.22 10.56
N LYS A 97 5.43 5.68 10.97
CA LYS A 97 6.36 4.96 10.09
C LYS A 97 5.69 3.73 9.50
N GLN A 98 5.95 3.46 8.23
CA GLN A 98 5.39 2.29 7.56
C GLN A 98 6.09 0.99 7.98
N LEU A 99 5.40 -0.14 7.85
CA LEU A 99 5.89 -1.46 8.26
C LEU A 99 6.42 -2.29 7.10
N PHE A 100 5.93 -2.14 5.87
CA PHE A 100 6.27 -3.03 4.74
C PHE A 100 7.16 -2.39 3.67
N ALA A 101 7.48 -1.10 3.80
CA ALA A 101 8.29 -0.37 2.81
C ALA A 101 7.63 -0.34 1.42
N THR A 102 6.31 -0.12 1.38
CA THR A 102 5.51 -0.07 0.15
C THR A 102 5.19 1.34 -0.35
N GLN A 103 5.27 2.36 0.52
CA GLN A 103 4.95 3.74 0.17
C GLN A 103 6.20 4.50 -0.23
N PHE A 104 6.15 5.02 -1.46
CA PHE A 104 7.14 5.91 -2.06
C PHE A 104 6.43 7.16 -2.53
N SER A 105 7.04 8.31 -2.28
CA SER A 105 6.47 9.63 -2.56
C SER A 105 7.35 10.43 -3.49
N LYS A 106 6.70 11.30 -4.27
CA LYS A 106 7.35 12.27 -5.15
C LYS A 106 6.67 13.62 -4.98
N HIS A 107 7.37 14.59 -4.38
CA HIS A 107 6.81 15.89 -4.01
C HIS A 107 6.88 16.93 -5.15
N GLY A 108 6.63 16.52 -6.38
CA GLY A 108 6.75 17.37 -7.57
C GLY A 108 7.14 16.55 -8.80
N GLN A 109 6.91 17.08 -10.00
CA GLN A 109 7.26 16.37 -11.23
C GLN A 109 8.78 16.20 -11.39
N ASP A 110 9.56 17.18 -10.94
CA ASP A 110 11.02 17.19 -11.05
C ASP A 110 11.73 16.81 -9.74
N SER A 111 10.96 16.44 -8.70
CA SER A 111 11.51 16.00 -7.42
C SER A 111 12.00 14.55 -7.48
N CYS A 112 12.90 14.19 -6.59
CA CYS A 112 13.32 12.80 -6.43
C CYS A 112 12.21 11.97 -5.79
N TRP A 113 12.18 10.68 -6.13
CA TRP A 113 11.47 9.71 -5.31
C TRP A 113 12.16 9.59 -3.96
N CYS A 114 11.36 9.41 -2.91
CA CYS A 114 11.81 9.03 -1.59
C CYS A 114 10.88 7.93 -1.05
N MET A 115 11.37 7.08 -0.17
CA MET A 115 10.53 6.11 0.55
C MET A 115 10.01 6.78 1.82
N GLU A 116 8.75 6.56 2.20
CA GLU A 116 8.29 7.05 3.51
C GLU A 116 9.06 6.35 4.64
N GLN A 117 9.26 7.02 5.78
CA GLN A 117 10.07 6.46 6.87
C GLN A 117 9.53 5.10 7.34
N VAL A 118 10.43 4.17 7.64
CA VAL A 118 10.12 2.77 7.94
C VAL A 118 10.43 2.44 9.40
N GLU A 119 9.60 1.63 10.03
CA GLU A 119 9.90 1.04 11.35
C GLU A 119 10.93 -0.07 11.19
N GLU A 120 12.19 0.20 11.58
CA GLU A 120 13.32 -0.72 11.35
C GLU A 120 13.25 -1.97 12.24
N THR A 121 12.52 -1.91 13.36
CA THR A 121 12.32 -3.06 14.24
C THR A 121 11.37 -4.12 13.66
N PHE A 122 10.63 -3.79 12.59
CA PHE A 122 9.72 -4.72 11.93
C PHE A 122 10.45 -5.70 11.01
N SER A 123 10.16 -6.99 11.18
CA SER A 123 10.89 -8.10 10.58
C SER A 123 10.91 -8.10 9.05
N ASP A 124 12.09 -8.23 8.46
CA ASP A 124 12.26 -8.46 7.03
C ASP A 124 11.58 -9.75 6.53
N MET A 125 11.45 -10.78 7.37
CA MET A 125 10.72 -12.00 7.02
C MET A 125 9.25 -11.69 6.72
N ARG A 126 8.62 -10.86 7.56
CA ARG A 126 7.26 -10.35 7.34
C ARG A 126 7.20 -9.46 6.10
N ARG A 127 8.19 -8.59 5.91
CA ARG A 127 8.24 -7.75 4.69
C ARG A 127 8.25 -8.60 3.43
N VAL A 128 9.09 -9.62 3.37
CA VAL A 128 9.16 -10.54 2.24
C VAL A 128 7.85 -11.30 2.07
N GLU A 129 7.25 -11.79 3.17
CA GLU A 129 5.99 -12.53 3.12
C GLU A 129 4.86 -11.74 2.46
N PHE A 130 4.71 -10.46 2.82
CA PHE A 130 3.57 -9.66 2.37
C PHE A 130 3.86 -8.77 1.15
N SER A 131 5.06 -8.19 1.07
CA SER A 131 5.44 -7.21 0.05
C SER A 131 6.40 -7.76 -1.03
N LYS A 132 6.92 -8.99 -0.84
CA LYS A 132 7.94 -9.63 -1.68
C LYS A 132 9.31 -8.94 -1.68
N LYS A 133 9.55 -8.00 -0.78
CA LYS A 133 10.83 -7.30 -0.61
C LYS A 133 11.19 -7.22 0.88
N ASN A 134 12.47 -7.36 1.20
CA ASN A 134 13.02 -6.88 2.47
C ASN A 134 13.33 -5.37 2.38
N LEU A 135 13.76 -4.76 3.48
CA LEU A 135 14.05 -3.32 3.50
C LEU A 135 15.14 -2.91 2.48
N ASN A 136 16.22 -3.68 2.38
CA ASN A 136 17.31 -3.38 1.43
C ASN A 136 16.83 -3.47 -0.03
N GLN A 137 16.02 -4.47 -0.37
CA GLN A 137 15.44 -4.61 -1.71
C GLN A 137 14.43 -3.50 -2.04
N ALA A 138 13.73 -2.95 -1.04
CA ALA A 138 12.87 -1.79 -1.22
C ALA A 138 13.70 -0.51 -1.47
N LEU A 139 14.84 -0.35 -0.78
CA LEU A 139 15.80 0.73 -1.03
C LEU A 139 16.47 0.60 -2.41
N ASP A 140 16.78 -0.62 -2.87
CA ASP A 140 17.29 -0.82 -4.22
C ASP A 140 16.22 -0.50 -5.28
N PHE A 141 14.95 -0.81 -5.00
CA PHE A 141 13.85 -0.37 -5.86
C PHE A 141 13.72 1.17 -5.89
N LEU A 142 13.96 1.88 -4.79
CA LEU A 142 14.02 3.34 -4.79
C LEU A 142 15.13 3.88 -5.70
N LYS A 143 16.31 3.25 -5.69
CA LYS A 143 17.39 3.61 -6.63
C LYS A 143 16.95 3.43 -8.08
N GLU A 144 16.23 2.35 -8.38
CA GLU A 144 15.65 2.12 -9.72
C GLU A 144 14.63 3.20 -10.11
N LEU A 145 13.79 3.68 -9.19
CA LEU A 145 12.86 4.78 -9.44
C LEU A 145 13.57 6.10 -9.78
N ASN A 146 14.77 6.30 -9.22
CA ASN A 146 15.58 7.51 -9.39
C ASN A 146 16.69 7.37 -10.45
N LYS A 147 16.84 6.23 -11.14
CA LYS A 147 18.01 5.96 -12.01
C LYS A 147 18.25 6.95 -13.14
N ASN A 148 17.20 7.63 -13.61
CA ASN A 148 17.28 8.64 -14.67
C ASN A 148 17.36 10.07 -14.10
N MET A 149 17.57 10.24 -12.79
CA MET A 149 17.67 11.52 -12.11
C MET A 149 18.95 11.56 -11.26
N PRO A 150 20.14 11.76 -11.87
CA PRO A 150 21.42 11.72 -11.17
C PRO A 150 21.56 12.74 -10.02
N SER A 151 20.81 13.85 -10.10
CA SER A 151 20.75 14.88 -9.07
C SER A 151 20.16 14.39 -7.74
N CYS A 152 19.51 13.22 -7.72
CA CYS A 152 18.88 12.68 -6.53
C CYS A 152 19.84 12.09 -5.50
N GLY A 153 21.07 11.74 -5.89
CA GLY A 153 22.06 11.17 -4.97
C GLY A 153 21.52 9.96 -4.18
N ASP A 154 21.87 9.89 -2.89
CA ASP A 154 21.56 8.77 -1.99
C ASP A 154 20.27 8.98 -1.16
N ILE A 155 19.23 9.61 -1.74
CA ILE A 155 17.95 9.78 -1.04
C ILE A 155 17.40 8.40 -0.65
N ARG A 156 17.13 8.23 0.65
CA ARG A 156 16.50 7.04 1.22
C ARG A 156 15.08 7.32 1.67
N TYR A 157 14.91 8.28 2.57
CA TYR A 157 13.63 8.59 3.19
C TYR A 157 13.11 9.98 2.81
N CYS A 158 11.79 10.12 2.79
CA CYS A 158 11.15 11.43 2.71
C CYS A 158 11.42 12.24 3.97
N THR A 159 11.38 13.57 3.86
CA THR A 159 11.72 14.50 4.95
C THR A 159 10.63 14.66 6.00
N THR A 160 9.48 14.01 5.82
CA THR A 160 8.38 13.98 6.79
C THR A 160 8.83 13.33 8.10
N ASP A 161 8.57 14.00 9.23
CA ASP A 161 8.82 13.44 10.56
C ASP A 161 7.65 12.50 10.96
N LEU A 162 7.88 11.19 10.88
CA LEU A 162 6.90 10.17 11.24
C LEU A 162 7.24 9.52 12.59
N LYS A 163 6.21 9.34 13.42
CA LYS A 163 6.31 8.64 14.70
C LYS A 163 6.62 7.16 14.48
N SER A 164 7.36 6.53 15.39
CA SER A 164 7.58 5.09 15.37
C SER A 164 6.27 4.29 15.42
N SER A 165 6.31 3.08 14.88
CA SER A 165 5.18 2.13 14.80
C SER A 165 5.52 0.83 15.54
N PRO A 166 5.75 0.87 16.86
CA PRO A 166 6.16 -0.30 17.63
C PRO A 166 5.10 -1.41 17.62
N ALA A 167 5.48 -2.59 18.11
CA ALA A 167 4.55 -3.70 18.31
C ALA A 167 3.29 -3.26 19.06
N GLY A 168 2.12 -3.63 18.53
CA GLY A 168 0.81 -3.24 19.07
C GLY A 168 0.20 -1.98 18.46
N THR A 169 0.95 -1.24 17.61
CA THR A 169 0.41 -0.10 16.83
C THR A 169 -0.80 -0.52 15.99
N VAL A 170 -0.74 -1.72 15.41
CA VAL A 170 -1.84 -2.34 14.68
C VAL A 170 -2.23 -3.61 15.43
N PRO A 171 -3.40 -3.64 16.10
CA PRO A 171 -3.80 -4.79 16.89
C PRO A 171 -3.83 -6.09 16.07
N GLY A 172 -3.24 -7.15 16.62
CA GLY A 172 -3.19 -8.46 15.96
C GLY A 172 -2.26 -8.52 14.74
N PHE A 173 -1.40 -7.51 14.55
CA PHE A 173 -0.55 -7.43 13.38
C PHE A 173 0.82 -6.82 13.73
N TRP A 174 1.83 -7.69 13.93
CA TRP A 174 3.26 -7.39 14.05
C TRP A 174 4.07 -8.66 13.72
#